data_AF-A0A1C7HNG1-F1
#
_entry.id   AF-A0A1C7HNG1-F1
#
_cell.length_a   1.000
_cell.length_b   1.000
_cell.length_c   1.000
_cell.angle_alpha   90.00
_cell.angle_beta   90.00
_cell.angle_gamma   90.00
#
_symmetry.space_group_name_H-M   'P 1'
#
loop_
_entity.id
_entity.type
_entity.pdbx_description
1 polymer ?
#
loop_
_entity_poly.entity_id
_entity_poly.type
_entity_poly.pdbx_seq_one_letter_code
_entity_poly.pdbx_strand_id
1 'polypeptide(L)'
;MKILCKGYANKKDIQRFCPCGYKCAKSIYDSIVDDITKDGHKVSTLGIPTKRLLKFLEISEDEIMKLTEYELNMNFKRLSSPLTA
;
A
#
# COMPACT_ATOMS: atom_id res chain seq x y z
N MET A 1 2.36 1.77 -7.99
CA MET A 1 2.14 1.25 -6.62
C MET A 1 2.58 2.27 -5.55
N LYS A 2 1.88 3.42 -5.41
CA LYS A 2 2.32 4.54 -4.53
C LYS A 2 2.28 4.24 -3.02
N ILE A 3 1.59 3.18 -2.61
CA ILE A 3 1.30 2.88 -1.19
C ILE A 3 2.54 2.44 -0.41
N LEU A 4 3.49 1.75 -1.07
CA LEU A 4 4.73 1.27 -0.47
C LEU A 4 5.65 2.45 -0.11
N CYS A 5 5.84 3.39 -1.04
CA CYS A 5 6.69 4.57 -0.83
C CYS A 5 6.07 5.59 0.14
N LYS A 6 4.74 5.58 0.29
CA LYS A 6 4.00 6.54 1.11
C LYS A 6 4.06 6.22 2.61
N GLY A 7 4.32 4.96 2.97
CA GLY A 7 4.39 4.49 4.37
C GLY A 7 3.04 4.36 5.08
N TYR A 8 1.97 4.89 4.50
CA TYR A 8 0.60 4.76 4.99
C TYR A 8 -0.40 4.51 3.85
N ALA A 9 -1.52 3.91 4.24
CA ALA A 9 -2.59 3.47 3.36
C ALA A 9 -3.95 3.98 3.86
N ASN A 10 -4.73 4.61 2.99
CA ASN A 10 -6.15 4.86 3.22
C ASN A 10 -7.02 3.86 2.44
N LYS A 11 -8.35 3.89 2.64
CA LYS A 11 -9.30 2.99 1.97
C LYS A 11 -9.20 3.00 0.43
N LYS A 12 -8.95 4.17 -0.18
CA LYS A 12 -8.77 4.29 -1.64
C LYS A 12 -7.46 3.68 -2.09
N ASP A 13 -6.39 3.84 -1.30
CA ASP A 13 -5.10 3.23 -1.60
C ASP A 13 -5.19 1.70 -1.51
N ILE A 14 -5.89 1.17 -0.50
CA ILE A 14 -6.16 -0.28 -0.37
C ILE A 14 -6.95 -0.80 -1.55
N GLN A 15 -8.03 -0.12 -1.95
CA GLN A 15 -8.84 -0.50 -3.10
C GLN A 15 -8.05 -0.53 -4.42
N ARG A 16 -7.06 0.36 -4.57
CA ARG A 16 -6.17 0.38 -5.75
C ARG A 16 -5.12 -0.71 -5.70
N PHE A 17 -4.64 -1.04 -4.51
CA PHE A 17 -3.59 -2.03 -4.30
C PHE A 17 -4.13 -3.46 -4.38
N CYS A 18 -5.23 -3.73 -3.66
CA CYS A 18 -6.03 -4.93 -3.79
C CYS A 18 -7.32 -4.52 -4.52
N PRO A 19 -7.50 -4.85 -5.82
CA PRO A 19 -8.68 -4.49 -6.63
C PRO A 19 -9.94 -5.25 -6.20
N CYS A 20 -10.21 -5.22 -4.91
CA CYS A 20 -11.41 -5.66 -4.25
C CYS A 20 -12.32 -4.43 -4.13
N GLY A 21 -13.63 -4.59 -4.35
CA GLY A 21 -14.57 -3.48 -4.28
C GLY A 21 -14.51 -2.72 -2.94
N TYR A 22 -15.09 -1.52 -2.88
CA TYR A 22 -15.04 -0.63 -1.71
C TYR A 22 -15.37 -1.32 -0.37
N LYS A 23 -16.36 -2.24 -0.36
CA LYS A 23 -16.75 -2.98 0.86
C LYS A 23 -15.59 -3.82 1.41
N CYS A 24 -14.85 -4.51 0.54
CA CYS A 24 -13.71 -5.31 0.96
C CYS A 24 -12.55 -4.43 1.44
N ALA A 25 -12.22 -3.37 0.68
CA ALA A 25 -11.20 -2.41 1.09
C ALA A 25 -11.52 -1.74 2.45
N LYS A 26 -12.79 -1.44 2.72
CA LYS A 26 -13.26 -0.94 4.01
C LYS A 26 -13.09 -1.99 5.11
N SER A 27 -13.47 -3.24 4.86
CA SER A 27 -13.32 -4.33 5.83
C SER A 27 -11.87 -4.52 6.23
N ILE A 28 -10.96 -4.59 5.25
CA ILE A 28 -9.51 -4.71 5.48
C ILE A 28 -9.01 -3.55 6.34
N TYR A 29 -9.36 -2.31 5.96
CA TYR A 29 -8.95 -1.13 6.72
C TYR A 29 -9.45 -1.19 8.17
N ASP A 30 -10.75 -1.44 8.37
CA ASP A 30 -11.36 -1.45 9.69
C ASP A 30 -10.79 -2.58 10.57
N SER A 31 -10.49 -3.76 10.00
CA SER A 31 -9.81 -4.86 10.72
C SER A 31 -8.41 -4.47 11.20
N ILE A 32 -7.63 -3.76 10.37
CA ILE A 32 -6.28 -3.33 10.76
C ILE A 32 -6.34 -2.20 11.79
N VAL A 33 -7.33 -1.31 11.70
CA VAL A 33 -7.57 -0.28 12.73
C VAL A 33 -7.87 -0.92 14.08
N ASP A 34 -8.71 -1.96 14.10
CA ASP A 34 -9.05 -2.69 15.32
C ASP A 34 -7.81 -3.37 15.94
N ASP A 35 -6.98 -4.02 15.11
CA ASP A 35 -5.70 -4.61 15.53
C ASP A 35 -4.74 -3.58 16.16
N ILE A 36 -4.57 -2.42 15.52
CA ILE A 36 -3.73 -1.32 16.04
C ILE A 36 -4.28 -0.79 17.37
N THR A 37 -5.61 -0.70 17.49
CA THR A 37 -6.27 -0.21 18.70
C THR A 37 -6.13 -1.19 19.85
N LYS A 38 -6.21 -2.50 19.56
CA LYS A 38 -5.95 -3.58 20.54
C LYS A 38 -4.52 -3.58 21.07
N ASP A 39 -3.56 -3.24 20.22
CA ASP A 39 -2.16 -3.02 20.62
C ASP A 39 -1.95 -1.73 21.45
N GLY A 40 -3.02 -0.96 21.73
CA GLY A 40 -2.95 0.28 22.51
C GLY A 40 -2.48 1.50 21.72
N HIS A 41 -2.38 1.39 20.39
CA HIS A 41 -1.96 2.47 19.52
C HIS A 41 -3.16 3.19 18.88
N LYS A 42 -2.94 4.44 18.46
CA LYS A 42 -3.92 5.22 17.69
C LYS A 42 -3.55 5.23 16.22
N VAL A 43 -4.57 5.15 15.37
CA VAL A 43 -4.40 5.26 13.92
C VAL A 43 -4.21 6.73 13.54
N SER A 44 -3.24 7.00 12.67
CA SER A 44 -2.98 8.35 12.16
C SER A 44 -4.14 8.85 11.31
N THR A 45 -4.37 10.17 11.31
CA THR A 45 -5.32 10.84 10.40
C THR A 45 -5.01 10.58 8.92
N LEU A 46 -3.75 10.27 8.61
CA LEU A 46 -3.29 9.96 7.26
C LEU A 46 -3.72 8.56 6.78
N GLY A 47 -3.88 7.60 7.70
CA GLY A 47 -4.24 6.22 7.38
C GLY A 47 -3.56 5.17 8.26
N ILE A 48 -3.70 3.90 7.88
CA ILE A 48 -3.03 2.78 8.54
C ILE A 48 -1.60 2.62 8.01
N PRO A 49 -0.64 2.13 8.81
CA PRO A 49 0.72 1.87 8.33
C PRO A 49 0.71 0.81 7.22
N THR A 50 1.40 1.07 6.11
CA THR A 50 1.46 0.13 4.98
C THR A 50 2.06 -1.21 5.41
N LYS A 51 3.00 -1.22 6.36
CA LYS A 51 3.55 -2.47 6.93
C LYS A 51 2.48 -3.37 7.55
N ARG A 52 1.49 -2.81 8.26
CA ARG A 52 0.38 -3.58 8.85
C ARG A 52 -0.54 -4.13 7.76
N LEU A 53 -0.79 -3.35 6.70
CA LEU A 53 -1.54 -3.81 5.53
C LEU A 53 -0.87 -4.98 4.82
N LEU A 54 0.43 -4.90 4.58
CA LEU A 54 1.20 -5.96 3.92
C LEU A 54 1.19 -7.25 4.76
N LYS A 55 1.37 -7.11 6.08
CA LYS A 55 1.26 -8.23 7.02
C LYS A 55 -0.14 -8.86 6.99
N PHE A 56 -1.19 -8.05 6.95
CA PHE A 56 -2.58 -8.53 6.88
C PHE A 56 -2.87 -9.29 5.58
N LEU A 57 -2.28 -8.85 4.46
CA LEU A 57 -2.44 -9.48 3.14
C LEU A 57 -1.47 -10.66 2.94
N GLU A 58 -0.68 -11.01 3.95
CA GLU A 58 0.31 -12.10 3.91
C GLU A 58 1.33 -11.96 2.75
N ILE A 59 1.60 -10.71 2.33
CA ILE A 59 2.56 -10.43 1.27
C ILE A 59 3.97 -10.51 1.86
N SER A 60 4.78 -11.39 1.30
CA SER A 60 6.16 -11.65 1.74
C SER A 60 7.11 -10.51 1.35
N GLU A 61 8.24 -10.39 2.06
CA GLU A 61 9.27 -9.39 1.76
C GLU A 61 9.84 -9.53 0.34
N ASP A 62 10.02 -10.76 -0.15
CA ASP A 62 10.40 -11.05 -1.54
C ASP A 62 9.40 -10.48 -2.57
N GLU A 63 8.10 -10.60 -2.28
CA GLU A 63 7.07 -10.03 -3.15
C GLU A 63 7.11 -8.50 -3.11
N ILE A 64 7.33 -7.91 -1.93
CA ILE A 64 7.50 -6.46 -1.79
C ILE A 64 8.74 -5.98 -2.58
N MET A 65 9.85 -6.71 -2.54
CA MET A 65 11.06 -6.40 -3.31
C MET A 65 10.79 -6.45 -4.81
N LYS A 66 10.18 -7.52 -5.32
CA LYS A 66 9.81 -7.64 -6.75
C LYS A 66 8.90 -6.51 -7.20
N LEU A 67 7.91 -6.16 -6.38
CA LEU A 67 6.99 -5.06 -6.66
C LEU A 67 7.68 -3.69 -6.66
N THR A 68 8.71 -3.51 -5.83
CA THR A 68 9.50 -2.28 -5.74
C THR A 68 10.47 -2.15 -6.92
N GLU A 69 11.17 -3.24 -7.28
CA GLU A 69 12.06 -3.30 -8.45
C GLU A 69 11.31 -3.06 -9.76
N TYR A 70 10.11 -3.62 -9.92
CA TYR A 70 9.27 -3.39 -11.09
C TYR A 70 8.91 -1.90 -11.26
N GLU A 71 8.58 -1.21 -10.16
CA GLU A 71 8.24 0.22 -10.19
C GLU A 71 9.46 1.10 -10.45
N LEU A 72 10.62 0.78 -9.84
CA LEU A 72 11.88 1.49 -10.12
C LEU A 72 12.24 1.39 -11.59
N ASN A 73 12.15 0.19 -12.17
CA ASN A 73 12.41 -0.04 -13.59
C ASN A 73 11.39 0.65 -14.51
N MET A 74 10.11 0.71 -14.12
CA MET A 74 9.07 1.44 -14.86
C MET A 74 9.25 2.96 -14.81
N ASN A 75 9.62 3.52 -13.65
CA ASN A 75 9.94 4.94 -13.53
C ASN A 75 11.21 5.30 -14.29
N PHE A 76 12.23 4.43 -14.28
CA PHE A 76 13.44 4.64 -15.06
C PHE A 76 13.14 4.68 -16.57
N LYS A 77 12.31 3.76 -17.08
CA LYS A 77 11.85 3.76 -18.48
C LYS A 77 11.05 5.01 -18.87
N ARG A 78 10.24 5.56 -17.95
CA ARG A 78 9.54 6.83 -18.17
C ARG A 78 10.48 8.02 -18.23
N LEU A 79 11.52 8.04 -17.39
CA LEU A 79 12.53 9.09 -17.36
C LEU A 79 13.53 9.00 -18.54
N SER A 80 13.75 7.79 -19.07
CA SER A 80 14.60 7.56 -20.24
C SER A 80 13.85 7.66 -21.57
N SER A 81 12.55 7.95 -21.57
CA SER A 81 11.82 8.29 -22.79
C SER A 81 12.23 9.71 -23.19
N PRO A 82 12.69 9.96 -24.44
CA PRO A 82 13.08 11.30 -24.84
C PRO A 82 11.88 12.22 -24.68
N LEU A 83 12.08 13.39 -24.06
CA LEU A 83 11.20 14.53 -24.24
C LEU A 83 11.18 14.84 -25.74
N THR A 84 10.23 14.27 -26.48
CA THR A 84 9.81 14.84 -27.77
C THR A 84 9.12 16.15 -27.44
N ALA A 85 9.93 17.21 -27.38
CA ALA A 85 9.52 18.60 -27.47
C ALA A 85 9.15 18.93 -28.92
#